data_AF-L0GUI5-F1
#
_entry.id   AF-L0GUI5-F1
#
_cell.length_a   1.000
_cell.length_b   1.000
_cell.length_c   1.000
_cell.angle_alpha   90.00
_cell.angle_beta   90.00
_cell.angle_gamma   90.00
#
_symmetry.space_group_name_H-M   'P 1'
#
loop_
_entity.id
_entity.type
_entity.pdbx_description
1 polymer ?
#
loop_
_entity_poly.entity_id
_entity_poly.type
_entity_poly.pdbx_seq_one_letter_code
_entity_poly.pdbx_strand_id
1 'polypeptide(L)'
;MWHRVGGNRRVVVALVALSLVACSEGVLRYGFEPGQDGARRVIVQSEAEGRQIDISQGSARGVQGCRLDYLLYSPSVPEPNSDTLVVVGHGFLRSYEQMDGLSRRIAAAGLRTSSISFCNSRIWDGRHRQNGHDMIALADALHARHVIYVGFSAGGLAALIAGRDDERTTGVVALDLVDRDGLGLAAASGLDRPLIALVGPPSSCNAENNGLAALAAARHAEIHQIPDATHCDFEAPTDWLCRRVCGERPGSDRRREQILATATKAVVTLAGHDGNGRRSPAASESLASGARPM
;
A
#
# COMPACT_ATOMS: atom_id res chain seq x y z
N MET A 1 -54.91 36.98 45.78
CA MET A 1 -53.76 36.93 46.72
C MET A 1 -52.80 35.86 46.20
N TRP A 2 -52.12 36.13 45.08
CA TRP A 2 -50.71 36.55 45.02
C TRP A 2 -49.78 35.71 45.91
N HIS A 3 -49.15 34.70 45.33
CA HIS A 3 -47.70 34.49 45.46
C HIS A 3 -47.14 33.83 44.19
N ARG A 4 -46.38 34.63 43.42
CA ARG A 4 -45.33 34.18 42.50
C ARG A 4 -44.15 33.67 43.33
N VAL A 5 -43.53 32.57 42.90
CA VAL A 5 -42.07 32.36 42.69
C VAL A 5 -42.01 31.10 41.81
N GLY A 6 -41.50 31.05 40.57
CA GLY A 6 -40.31 31.67 40.00
C GLY A 6 -39.20 30.62 39.92
N GLY A 7 -38.99 29.97 38.77
CA GLY A 7 -37.91 28.97 38.68
C GLY A 7 -37.82 28.19 37.37
N ASN A 8 -37.60 28.87 36.25
CA ASN A 8 -37.12 28.26 35.00
C ASN A 8 -35.79 27.51 35.26
N ARG A 9 -35.82 26.18 35.34
CA ARG A 9 -34.59 25.37 35.23
C ARG A 9 -34.29 25.17 33.74
N ARG A 10 -33.58 26.14 33.16
CA ARG A 10 -32.82 25.92 31.93
C ARG A 10 -31.73 24.89 32.25
N VAL A 11 -31.83 23.70 31.67
CA VAL A 11 -30.73 22.74 31.66
C VAL A 11 -29.66 23.33 30.73
N VAL A 12 -28.65 23.94 31.33
CA VAL A 12 -27.42 24.32 30.62
C VAL A 12 -26.63 23.03 30.42
N VAL A 13 -26.69 22.46 29.22
CA VAL A 13 -25.74 21.43 28.78
C VAL A 13 -24.40 22.15 28.61
N ALA A 14 -23.52 22.01 29.60
CA ALA A 14 -22.14 22.46 29.48
C ALA A 14 -21.44 21.56 28.46
N LEU A 15 -21.25 22.08 27.24
CA LEU A 15 -20.28 21.56 26.28
C LEU A 15 -18.89 21.80 26.88
N VAL A 16 -18.34 20.78 27.53
CA VAL A 16 -16.92 20.76 27.87
C VAL A 16 -16.17 20.60 26.55
N ALA A 17 -15.67 21.72 26.02
CA ALA A 17 -14.66 21.71 24.98
C ALA A 17 -13.38 21.15 25.59
N LEU A 18 -13.18 19.83 25.47
CA LEU A 18 -11.89 19.21 25.67
C LEU A 18 -11.00 19.65 24.50
N SER A 19 -10.23 20.71 24.74
CA SER A 19 -9.08 21.07 23.92
C SER A 19 -8.04 19.96 24.04
N LEU A 20 -8.18 18.92 23.21
CA LEU A 20 -7.10 17.96 22.99
C LEU A 20 -5.99 18.69 22.25
N VAL A 21 -4.99 19.14 23.03
CA VAL A 21 -3.65 19.38 22.51
C VAL A 21 -3.16 18.04 21.98
N ALA A 22 -3.31 17.83 20.67
CA ALA A 22 -2.68 16.73 19.98
C ALA A 22 -1.17 16.98 20.02
N CYS A 23 -0.45 16.25 20.88
CA CYS A 23 0.98 16.07 20.73
C CYS A 23 1.20 15.44 19.35
N SER A 24 1.71 16.25 18.43
CA SER A 24 2.06 15.88 17.07
C SER A 24 3.34 15.05 17.10
N GLU A 25 3.22 13.73 17.26
CA GLU A 25 4.29 12.80 16.95
C GLU A 25 3.92 12.06 15.66
N GLY A 26 4.68 12.31 14.58
CA GLY A 26 4.79 11.40 13.45
C GLY A 26 4.06 11.73 12.15
N VAL A 27 3.58 12.97 11.91
CA VAL A 27 3.27 13.36 10.52
C VAL A 27 4.59 13.66 9.84
N LEU A 28 5.11 12.74 9.02
CA LEU A 28 6.15 13.01 8.04
C LEU A 28 5.59 14.01 7.03
N ARG A 29 5.54 15.29 7.40
CA ARG A 29 5.35 16.38 6.44
C ARG A 29 6.66 16.49 5.68
N TYR A 30 6.70 15.87 4.51
CA TYR A 30 7.75 16.15 3.53
C TYR A 30 7.75 17.65 3.25
N GLY A 31 8.81 18.33 3.68
CA GLY A 31 9.13 19.67 3.23
C GLY A 31 9.60 19.58 1.78
N PHE A 32 8.66 19.50 0.85
CA PHE A 32 9.01 19.46 -0.57
C PHE A 32 9.43 20.85 -1.05
N GLU A 33 10.62 20.93 -1.63
CA GLU A 33 11.04 22.12 -2.37
C GLU A 33 10.38 22.12 -3.76
N PRO A 34 10.03 23.30 -4.30
CA PRO A 34 9.53 23.40 -5.67
C PRO A 34 10.64 22.99 -6.65
N GLY A 35 10.44 21.88 -7.36
CA GLY A 35 11.31 21.45 -8.45
C GLY A 35 11.10 22.27 -9.73
N GLN A 36 12.06 22.20 -10.65
CA GLN A 36 12.09 23.05 -11.86
C GLN A 36 10.89 22.85 -12.81
N ASP A 37 10.18 21.72 -12.69
CA ASP A 37 9.01 21.39 -13.53
C ASP A 37 7.67 21.54 -12.79
N GLY A 38 7.67 22.17 -11.60
CA GLY A 38 6.48 22.26 -10.73
C GLY A 38 6.19 21.00 -9.91
N ALA A 39 6.95 19.92 -10.14
CA ALA A 39 6.97 18.74 -9.29
C ALA A 39 7.71 19.03 -7.98
N ARG A 40 7.12 18.59 -6.87
CA ARG A 40 7.67 18.74 -5.51
C ARG A 40 8.59 17.57 -5.22
N ARG A 41 9.88 17.80 -4.95
CA ARG A 41 10.92 16.75 -4.90
C ARG A 41 11.71 16.80 -3.59
N VAL A 42 12.03 15.63 -3.04
CA VAL A 42 12.93 15.47 -1.88
C VAL A 42 13.83 14.26 -2.13
N ILE A 43 15.14 14.45 -1.98
CA ILE A 43 16.13 13.37 -2.02
C ILE A 43 16.34 12.85 -0.60
N VAL A 44 16.26 11.53 -0.42
CA VAL A 44 16.44 10.90 0.89
C VAL A 44 17.41 9.71 0.77
N GLN A 45 18.29 9.55 1.75
CA GLN A 45 19.09 8.33 1.89
C GLN A 45 18.21 7.24 2.52
N SER A 46 18.10 6.07 1.88
CA SER A 46 17.43 4.93 2.50
C SER A 46 18.37 4.27 3.51
N GLU A 47 18.02 4.33 4.79
CA GLU A 47 18.80 3.71 5.87
C GLU A 47 18.85 2.17 5.74
N ALA A 48 17.83 1.56 5.15
CA ALA A 48 17.69 0.10 5.08
C ALA A 48 18.68 -0.57 4.11
N GLU A 49 19.13 0.14 3.06
CA GLU A 49 19.96 -0.45 2.00
C GLU A 49 21.12 0.44 1.53
N GLY A 50 21.35 1.59 2.19
CA GLY A 50 22.44 2.51 1.86
C GLY A 50 22.34 3.13 0.45
N ARG A 51 21.18 3.03 -0.19
CA ARG A 51 20.91 3.58 -1.52
C ARG A 51 20.11 4.87 -1.42
N GLN A 52 20.52 5.84 -2.23
CA GLN A 52 19.82 7.10 -2.34
C GLN A 52 18.55 6.94 -3.18
N ILE A 53 17.43 7.43 -2.66
CA ILE A 53 16.14 7.45 -3.36
C ILE A 53 15.66 8.87 -3.54
N ASP A 54 14.98 9.10 -4.65
CA ASP A 54 14.35 10.35 -4.98
C ASP A 54 12.83 10.21 -4.85
N ILE A 55 12.23 11.11 -4.07
CA ILE A 55 10.79 11.10 -3.81
C ILE A 55 10.19 12.36 -4.43
N SER A 56 9.27 12.16 -5.37
CA SER A 56 8.52 13.26 -5.97
C SER A 56 7.03 13.09 -5.72
N GLN A 57 6.35 14.20 -5.47
CA GLN A 57 4.90 14.24 -5.35
C GLN A 57 4.28 14.66 -6.69
N GLY A 58 3.21 13.96 -7.09
CA GLY A 58 2.46 14.28 -8.29
C GLY A 58 0.97 14.02 -8.13
N SER A 59 0.25 14.24 -9.23
CA SER A 59 -1.16 13.90 -9.32
C SER A 59 -1.54 13.43 -10.71
N ALA A 60 -2.40 12.43 -10.78
CA ALA A 60 -3.01 11.92 -12.00
C ALA A 60 -4.53 12.10 -11.98
N ARG A 61 -5.19 11.82 -13.10
CA ARG A 61 -6.65 11.66 -13.12
C ARG A 61 -6.99 10.18 -13.02
N GLY A 62 -7.88 9.85 -12.12
CA GLY A 62 -8.52 8.54 -12.07
C GLY A 62 -9.53 8.40 -13.20
N VAL A 63 -10.00 7.17 -13.39
CA VAL A 63 -10.90 6.77 -14.48
C VAL A 63 -12.29 7.43 -14.41
N GLN A 64 -12.68 7.96 -13.25
CA GLN A 64 -13.90 8.78 -13.08
C GLN A 64 -13.61 10.29 -13.09
N GLY A 65 -12.41 10.70 -13.52
CA GLY A 65 -11.98 12.10 -13.56
C GLY A 65 -11.61 12.69 -12.21
N CYS A 66 -11.61 11.90 -11.13
CA CYS A 66 -11.14 12.36 -9.81
C CYS A 66 -9.62 12.56 -9.81
N ARG A 67 -9.12 13.42 -8.93
CA ARG A 67 -7.69 13.59 -8.72
C ARG A 67 -7.14 12.44 -7.87
N LEU A 68 -6.06 11.82 -8.35
CA LEU A 68 -5.28 10.81 -7.63
C LEU A 68 -3.96 11.47 -7.23
N ASP A 69 -3.76 11.72 -5.95
CA ASP A 69 -2.45 12.17 -5.46
C ASP A 69 -1.53 10.96 -5.26
N TYR A 70 -0.26 11.10 -5.61
CA TYR A 70 0.71 10.02 -5.47
C TYR A 70 2.09 10.55 -5.04
N LEU A 71 2.86 9.65 -4.44
CA LEU A 71 4.31 9.78 -4.30
C LEU A 71 4.97 8.81 -5.27
N LEU A 72 6.06 9.23 -5.90
CA LEU A 72 6.90 8.44 -6.78
C LEU A 72 8.30 8.37 -6.19
N TYR A 73 8.72 7.15 -5.87
CA TYR A 73 10.01 6.78 -5.31
C TYR A 73 10.85 6.20 -6.45
N SER A 74 11.91 6.91 -6.81
CA SER A 74 12.83 6.52 -7.88
C SER A 74 14.21 6.21 -7.28
N PRO A 75 14.82 5.06 -7.58
CA PRO A 75 16.21 4.82 -7.20
C PRO A 75 17.13 5.84 -7.90
N SER A 76 18.12 6.37 -7.20
CA SER A 76 19.05 7.36 -7.79
C SER A 76 19.95 6.76 -8.88
N VAL A 77 20.15 5.44 -8.84
CA VAL A 77 20.79 4.67 -9.89
C VAL A 77 19.81 3.57 -10.28
N PRO A 78 19.11 3.69 -11.43
CA PRO A 78 18.23 2.63 -11.91
C PRO A 78 19.05 1.39 -12.24
N GLU A 79 18.57 0.21 -11.84
CA GLU A 79 19.13 -1.04 -12.33
C GLU A 79 18.95 -1.12 -13.85
N PRO A 80 19.94 -1.65 -14.61
CA PRO A 80 19.76 -1.92 -16.03
C PRO A 80 18.51 -2.79 -16.23
N ASN A 81 17.55 -2.30 -17.02
CA ASN A 81 16.25 -2.95 -17.32
C ASN A 81 15.13 -2.81 -16.27
N SER A 82 15.12 -1.77 -15.43
CA SER A 82 14.01 -1.50 -14.48
C SER A 82 12.74 -0.91 -15.14
N ASP A 83 12.23 -1.54 -16.20
CA ASP A 83 10.99 -1.13 -16.90
C ASP A 83 9.69 -1.45 -16.12
N THR A 84 9.82 -2.04 -14.93
CA THR A 84 8.72 -2.40 -14.04
C THR A 84 8.43 -1.27 -13.05
N LEU A 85 7.20 -0.75 -13.10
CA LEU A 85 6.66 0.12 -12.05
C LEU A 85 5.96 -0.72 -10.98
N VAL A 86 6.18 -0.40 -9.72
CA VAL A 86 5.40 -0.96 -8.61
C VAL A 86 4.36 0.07 -8.19
N VAL A 87 3.07 -0.28 -8.20
CA VAL A 87 1.99 0.61 -7.74
C VAL A 87 1.42 0.07 -6.43
N VAL A 88 1.45 0.89 -5.37
CA VAL A 88 1.12 0.50 -3.99
C VAL A 88 -0.15 1.20 -3.52
N GLY A 89 -1.20 0.42 -3.27
CA GLY A 89 -2.50 0.87 -2.78
C GLY A 89 -2.67 0.68 -1.27
N HIS A 90 -3.20 1.70 -0.59
CA HIS A 90 -3.44 1.67 0.85
C HIS A 90 -4.81 1.06 1.22
N GLY A 91 -5.02 0.79 2.52
CA GLY A 91 -6.27 0.32 3.09
C GLY A 91 -7.37 1.38 3.21
N PHE A 92 -8.51 1.03 3.79
CA PHE A 92 -9.63 1.97 3.96
C PHE A 92 -9.30 3.10 4.94
N LEU A 93 -9.76 4.33 4.65
CA LEU A 93 -9.47 5.55 5.43
C LEU A 93 -7.97 5.90 5.57
N ARG A 94 -7.15 5.40 4.65
CA ARG A 94 -5.72 5.68 4.56
C ARG A 94 -5.38 6.58 3.39
N SER A 95 -4.10 6.88 3.27
CA SER A 95 -3.48 7.61 2.16
C SER A 95 -2.18 6.89 1.77
N TYR A 96 -1.48 7.42 0.76
CA TYR A 96 -0.14 6.97 0.40
C TYR A 96 0.85 7.02 1.58
N GLU A 97 0.58 7.81 2.63
CA GLU A 97 1.51 8.03 3.75
C GLU A 97 1.74 6.73 4.53
N GLN A 98 0.71 5.89 4.71
CA GLN A 98 0.84 4.62 5.43
C GLN A 98 1.62 3.55 4.66
N MET A 99 1.94 3.81 3.39
CA MET A 99 2.71 2.91 2.53
C MET A 99 4.11 3.44 2.21
N ASP A 100 4.53 4.51 2.89
CA ASP A 100 5.81 5.15 2.67
C ASP A 100 7.00 4.23 2.96
N GLY A 101 6.99 3.56 4.12
CA GLY A 101 8.07 2.66 4.54
C GLY A 101 8.26 1.48 3.59
N LEU A 102 7.17 0.89 3.09
CA LEU A 102 7.22 -0.15 2.07
C LEU A 102 7.75 0.38 0.75
N SER A 103 7.22 1.53 0.29
CA SER A 103 7.58 2.12 -1.00
C SER A 103 9.05 2.54 -1.05
N ARG A 104 9.59 3.07 0.05
CA ARG A 104 11.01 3.39 0.22
C ARG A 104 11.88 2.14 0.14
N ARG A 105 11.50 1.05 0.81
CA ARG A 105 12.25 -0.20 0.78
C ARG A 105 12.27 -0.82 -0.62
N ILE A 106 11.15 -0.82 -1.32
CA ILE A 106 11.08 -1.31 -2.70
C ILE A 106 11.93 -0.44 -3.64
N ALA A 107 11.88 0.89 -3.48
CA ALA A 107 12.73 1.80 -4.25
C ALA A 107 14.22 1.64 -3.95
N ALA A 108 14.58 1.42 -2.68
CA ALA A 108 15.95 1.12 -2.30
C ALA A 108 16.44 -0.20 -2.97
N ALA A 109 15.55 -1.19 -3.10
CA ALA A 109 15.84 -2.44 -3.81
C ALA A 109 16.02 -2.26 -5.33
N GLY A 110 15.87 -1.04 -5.86
CA GLY A 110 16.16 -0.70 -7.26
C GLY A 110 14.93 -0.61 -8.17
N LEU A 111 13.71 -0.65 -7.62
CA LEU A 111 12.48 -0.63 -8.38
C LEU A 111 11.73 0.69 -8.26
N ARG A 112 11.39 1.30 -9.40
CA ARG A 112 10.55 2.51 -9.41
C ARG A 112 9.19 2.17 -8.80
N THR A 113 8.79 2.91 -7.78
CA THR A 113 7.60 2.61 -6.97
C THR A 113 6.73 3.84 -6.82
N SER A 114 5.41 3.70 -6.93
CA SER A 114 4.47 4.77 -6.66
C SER A 114 3.39 4.33 -5.68
N SER A 115 3.19 5.11 -4.62
CA SER A 115 2.08 4.93 -3.69
C SER A 115 0.96 5.92 -4.02
N ILE A 116 -0.26 5.42 -4.15
CA ILE A 116 -1.44 6.19 -4.55
C ILE A 116 -2.32 6.52 -3.34
N SER A 117 -2.93 7.70 -3.31
CA SER A 117 -4.08 8.01 -2.47
C SER A 117 -5.38 7.87 -3.29
N PHE A 118 -6.23 6.92 -2.94
CA PHE A 118 -7.49 6.70 -3.66
C PHE A 118 -8.50 7.79 -3.36
N CYS A 119 -9.12 8.33 -4.41
CA CYS A 119 -10.14 9.37 -4.28
C CYS A 119 -11.46 8.84 -3.71
N ASN A 120 -11.73 7.53 -3.86
CA ASN A 120 -12.97 6.87 -3.43
C ASN A 120 -12.89 6.27 -2.01
N SER A 121 -11.89 6.62 -1.21
CA SER A 121 -11.68 6.07 0.15
C SER A 121 -12.65 6.58 1.22
N ARG A 122 -13.74 7.26 0.82
CA ARG A 122 -14.71 7.83 1.76
C ARG A 122 -15.65 6.74 2.26
N ILE A 123 -16.15 6.93 3.49
CA ILE A 123 -16.93 5.94 4.27
C ILE A 123 -18.16 5.37 3.53
N TRP A 124 -18.62 6.05 2.48
CA TRP A 124 -19.90 5.81 1.83
C TRP A 124 -19.80 5.36 0.36
N ASP A 125 -18.60 5.29 -0.22
CA ASP A 125 -18.41 4.90 -1.61
C ASP A 125 -17.54 3.64 -1.68
N GLY A 126 -18.16 2.48 -1.42
CA GLY A 126 -17.59 1.13 -1.52
C GLY A 126 -17.18 0.71 -2.94
N ARG A 127 -16.59 1.61 -3.71
CA ARG A 127 -16.19 1.41 -5.11
C ARG A 127 -14.80 0.79 -5.18
N HIS A 128 -14.60 -0.35 -4.52
CA HIS A 128 -13.31 -1.05 -4.49
C HIS A 128 -12.82 -1.43 -5.90
N ARG A 129 -13.75 -1.74 -6.82
CA ARG A 129 -13.45 -1.91 -8.26
C ARG A 129 -12.83 -0.66 -8.88
N GLN A 130 -13.33 0.50 -8.50
CA GLN A 130 -12.83 1.78 -9.00
C GLN A 130 -11.40 2.04 -8.55
N ASN A 131 -11.07 1.70 -7.30
CA ASN A 131 -9.71 1.82 -6.79
C ASN A 131 -8.73 0.95 -7.61
N GLY A 132 -9.12 -0.27 -8.01
CA GLY A 132 -8.29 -1.09 -8.88
C GLY A 132 -8.01 -0.41 -10.23
N HIS A 133 -9.05 0.11 -10.88
CA HIS A 133 -8.86 0.86 -12.13
C HIS A 133 -8.11 2.18 -11.95
N ASP A 134 -8.18 2.82 -10.77
CA ASP A 134 -7.39 4.01 -10.46
C ASP A 134 -5.88 3.67 -10.35
N MET A 135 -5.52 2.46 -9.88
CA MET A 135 -4.13 1.99 -9.92
C MET A 135 -3.64 1.84 -11.37
N ILE A 136 -4.48 1.32 -12.26
CA ILE A 136 -4.18 1.21 -13.71
C ILE A 136 -4.02 2.60 -14.33
N ALA A 137 -4.93 3.53 -14.04
CA ALA A 137 -4.87 4.90 -14.53
C ALA A 137 -3.59 5.63 -14.08
N LEU A 138 -3.13 5.36 -12.85
CA LEU A 138 -1.84 5.88 -12.39
C LEU A 138 -0.66 5.24 -13.13
N ALA A 139 -0.69 3.93 -13.38
CA ALA A 139 0.33 3.26 -14.17
C ALA A 139 0.42 3.82 -15.60
N ASP A 140 -0.72 4.15 -16.22
CA ASP A 140 -0.81 4.82 -17.51
C ASP A 140 -0.20 6.22 -17.48
N ALA A 141 -0.57 7.03 -16.48
CA ALA A 141 -0.05 8.37 -16.29
C ALA A 141 1.47 8.40 -16.05
N LEU A 142 2.02 7.32 -15.50
CA LEU A 142 3.46 7.14 -15.27
C LEU A 142 4.17 6.38 -16.39
N HIS A 143 3.47 6.09 -17.50
CA HIS A 143 3.95 5.39 -18.68
C HIS A 143 4.59 4.03 -18.39
N ALA A 144 4.00 3.26 -17.47
CA ALA A 144 4.50 1.95 -17.12
C ALA A 144 4.35 0.95 -18.27
N ARG A 145 5.40 0.16 -18.51
CA ARG A 145 5.41 -0.95 -19.49
C ARG A 145 5.09 -2.28 -18.84
N HIS A 146 5.62 -2.49 -17.64
CA HIS A 146 5.33 -3.62 -16.77
C HIS A 146 4.90 -3.11 -15.41
N VAL A 147 3.96 -3.79 -14.76
CA VAL A 147 3.41 -3.34 -13.48
C VAL A 147 3.34 -4.48 -12.48
N ILE A 148 3.78 -4.20 -11.24
CA ILE A 148 3.44 -5.01 -10.07
C ILE A 148 2.46 -4.21 -9.24
N TYR A 149 1.31 -4.80 -8.95
CA TYR A 149 0.32 -4.18 -8.07
C TYR A 149 0.47 -4.72 -6.65
N VAL A 150 0.68 -3.82 -5.71
CA VAL A 150 0.81 -4.13 -4.28
C VAL A 150 -0.34 -3.45 -3.54
N GLY A 151 -0.94 -4.13 -2.58
CA GLY A 151 -2.06 -3.54 -1.85
C GLY A 151 -2.23 -4.06 -0.44
N PHE A 152 -2.53 -3.16 0.49
CA PHE A 152 -2.86 -3.46 1.87
C PHE A 152 -4.38 -3.45 2.12
N SER A 153 -4.92 -4.47 2.79
CA SER A 153 -6.34 -4.54 3.20
C SER A 153 -7.27 -4.37 1.99
N ALA A 154 -8.15 -3.37 1.98
CA ALA A 154 -8.97 -2.98 0.83
C ALA A 154 -8.15 -2.55 -0.41
N GLY A 155 -6.92 -2.08 -0.22
CA GLY A 155 -5.95 -1.85 -1.29
C GLY A 155 -5.46 -3.16 -1.91
N GLY A 156 -5.40 -4.26 -1.14
CA GLY A 156 -5.13 -5.60 -1.66
C GLY A 156 -6.20 -6.06 -2.64
N LEU A 157 -7.47 -5.74 -2.35
CA LEU A 157 -8.58 -6.00 -3.27
C LEU A 157 -8.43 -5.16 -4.55
N ALA A 158 -8.07 -3.88 -4.41
CA ALA A 158 -7.78 -3.03 -5.57
C ALA A 158 -6.63 -3.59 -6.42
N ALA A 159 -5.56 -4.07 -5.79
CA ALA A 159 -4.41 -4.67 -6.46
C ALA A 159 -4.78 -5.97 -7.21
N LEU A 160 -5.66 -6.81 -6.66
CA LEU A 160 -6.17 -8.00 -7.37
C LEU A 160 -6.98 -7.62 -8.61
N ILE A 161 -7.85 -6.61 -8.49
CA ILE A 161 -8.66 -6.12 -9.62
C ILE A 161 -7.75 -5.53 -10.69
N ALA A 162 -6.80 -4.67 -10.30
CA ALA A 162 -5.83 -4.08 -11.22
C ALA A 162 -4.98 -5.16 -11.91
N GLY A 163 -4.48 -6.13 -11.13
CA GLY A 163 -3.62 -7.19 -11.63
C GLY A 163 -4.32 -8.14 -12.61
N ARG A 164 -5.63 -8.34 -12.46
CA ARG A 164 -6.43 -9.09 -13.42
C ARG A 164 -6.71 -8.29 -14.68
N ASP A 165 -7.06 -7.02 -14.53
CA ASP A 165 -7.63 -6.22 -15.61
C ASP A 165 -6.57 -5.46 -16.43
N ASP A 166 -5.30 -5.41 -15.98
CA ASP A 166 -4.16 -4.81 -16.70
C ASP A 166 -3.22 -5.87 -17.30
N GLU A 167 -3.14 -5.91 -18.63
CA GLU A 167 -2.30 -6.86 -19.38
C GLU A 167 -0.79 -6.70 -19.09
N ARG A 168 -0.36 -5.52 -18.64
CA ARG A 168 1.03 -5.22 -18.27
C ARG A 168 1.45 -5.86 -16.95
N THR A 169 0.50 -6.41 -16.20
CA THR A 169 0.74 -6.99 -14.88
C THR A 169 1.74 -8.15 -14.97
N THR A 170 2.82 -8.06 -14.20
CA THR A 170 3.79 -9.15 -14.02
C THR A 170 3.53 -9.95 -12.73
N GLY A 171 2.87 -9.35 -11.74
CA GLY A 171 2.41 -10.04 -10.54
C GLY A 171 1.67 -9.13 -9.57
N VAL A 172 1.10 -9.74 -8.52
CA VAL A 172 0.38 -9.04 -7.46
C VAL A 172 0.95 -9.42 -6.10
N VAL A 173 1.09 -8.42 -5.20
CA VAL A 173 1.37 -8.64 -3.78
C VAL A 173 0.20 -8.15 -2.93
N ALA A 174 -0.43 -9.06 -2.19
CA ALA A 174 -1.54 -8.74 -1.29
C ALA A 174 -1.10 -8.78 0.17
N LEU A 175 -1.31 -7.69 0.91
CA LEU A 175 -0.94 -7.55 2.31
C LEU A 175 -2.22 -7.52 3.16
N ASP A 176 -2.44 -8.57 3.93
CA ASP A 176 -3.59 -8.75 4.82
C ASP A 176 -4.94 -8.39 4.17
N LEU A 177 -5.18 -9.01 3.01
CA LEU A 177 -6.30 -8.74 2.10
C LEU A 177 -7.66 -8.79 2.81
N VAL A 178 -8.46 -7.75 2.60
CA VAL A 178 -9.90 -7.74 2.92
C VAL A 178 -10.68 -7.82 1.61
N ASP A 179 -11.43 -8.90 1.44
CA ASP A 179 -12.36 -9.02 0.32
C ASP A 179 -13.68 -8.33 0.65
N ARG A 180 -14.34 -7.77 -0.37
CA ARG A 180 -15.64 -7.13 -0.26
C ARG A 180 -16.57 -7.69 -1.32
N ASP A 181 -17.70 -8.23 -0.87
CA ASP A 181 -18.80 -8.72 -1.71
C ASP A 181 -18.35 -9.75 -2.78
N GLY A 182 -17.29 -10.53 -2.49
CA GLY A 182 -16.72 -11.54 -3.39
C GLY A 182 -15.96 -11.00 -4.60
N LEU A 183 -15.68 -9.69 -4.64
CA LEU A 183 -14.98 -9.05 -5.75
C LEU A 183 -13.54 -9.58 -5.90
N GLY A 184 -12.85 -9.76 -4.79
CA GLY A 184 -11.50 -10.30 -4.72
C GLY A 184 -11.47 -11.74 -5.15
N LEU A 185 -12.45 -12.54 -4.72
CA LEU A 185 -12.63 -13.91 -5.20
C LEU A 185 -12.80 -13.97 -6.72
N ALA A 186 -13.67 -13.13 -7.28
CA ALA A 186 -13.87 -13.05 -8.73
C ALA A 186 -12.61 -12.59 -9.47
N ALA A 187 -11.88 -11.61 -8.93
CA ALA A 187 -10.64 -11.11 -9.52
C ALA A 187 -9.52 -12.16 -9.47
N ALA A 188 -9.31 -12.80 -8.33
CA ALA A 188 -8.28 -13.82 -8.15
C ALA A 188 -8.55 -15.07 -9.01
N SER A 189 -9.80 -15.48 -9.16
CA SER A 189 -10.18 -16.63 -10.01
C SER A 189 -9.81 -16.42 -11.48
N GLY A 190 -9.78 -15.16 -11.94
CA GLY A 190 -9.39 -14.78 -13.30
C GLY A 190 -7.94 -14.30 -13.41
N LEU A 191 -7.15 -14.36 -12.34
CA LEU A 191 -5.78 -13.87 -12.34
C LEU A 191 -4.81 -14.96 -12.85
N ASP A 192 -4.17 -14.68 -13.98
CA ASP A 192 -3.16 -15.55 -14.60
C ASP A 192 -1.72 -15.20 -14.21
N ARG A 193 -1.56 -14.17 -13.38
CA ARG A 193 -0.25 -13.70 -12.92
C ARG A 193 0.04 -14.28 -11.53
N PRO A 194 1.33 -14.43 -11.15
CA PRO A 194 1.68 -14.83 -9.80
C PRO A 194 1.13 -13.86 -8.76
N LEU A 195 0.60 -14.42 -7.68
CA LEU A 195 0.07 -13.71 -6.51
C LEU A 195 0.88 -14.13 -5.29
N ILE A 196 1.53 -13.19 -4.62
CA ILE A 196 2.18 -13.45 -3.33
C ILE A 196 1.40 -12.71 -2.25
N ALA A 197 0.93 -13.42 -1.23
CA ALA A 197 0.14 -12.84 -0.16
C ALA A 197 0.85 -12.98 1.19
N LEU A 198 0.84 -11.93 1.99
CA LEU A 198 1.24 -11.96 3.39
C LEU A 198 0.01 -11.74 4.25
N VAL A 199 -0.26 -12.63 5.20
CA VAL A 199 -1.55 -12.68 5.92
C VAL A 199 -1.31 -12.79 7.42
N GLY A 200 -2.01 -11.95 8.20
CA GLY A 200 -2.02 -12.04 9.65
C GLY A 200 -3.03 -13.08 10.16
N PRO A 201 -3.05 -13.38 11.47
CA PRO A 201 -4.14 -14.13 12.09
C PRO A 201 -5.51 -13.45 11.87
N PRO A 202 -6.61 -14.21 11.90
CA PRO A 202 -7.96 -13.65 11.72
C PRO A 202 -8.29 -12.68 12.85
N SER A 203 -8.95 -11.59 12.49
CA SER A 203 -9.46 -10.56 13.40
C SER A 203 -10.58 -9.76 12.74
N SER A 204 -11.35 -9.03 13.54
CA SER A 204 -12.37 -8.12 13.01
C SER A 204 -11.82 -7.09 12.00
N CYS A 205 -10.55 -6.69 12.12
CA CYS A 205 -9.95 -5.69 11.23
C CYS A 205 -9.60 -6.21 9.83
N ASN A 206 -9.26 -7.50 9.71
CA ASN A 206 -9.09 -8.15 8.40
C ASN A 206 -10.31 -9.01 8.02
N ALA A 207 -11.48 -8.64 8.56
CA ALA A 207 -12.76 -9.30 8.31
C ALA A 207 -12.70 -10.83 8.53
N GLU A 208 -12.06 -11.24 9.63
CA GLU A 208 -11.85 -12.65 10.00
C GLU A 208 -11.16 -13.45 8.88
N ASN A 209 -10.20 -12.80 8.20
CA ASN A 209 -9.47 -13.36 7.05
C ASN A 209 -10.38 -13.77 5.87
N ASN A 210 -11.47 -13.04 5.62
CA ASN A 210 -12.34 -13.34 4.48
C ASN A 210 -11.62 -13.34 3.11
N GLY A 211 -10.49 -12.64 3.00
CA GLY A 211 -9.64 -12.61 1.82
C GLY A 211 -8.99 -13.96 1.48
N LEU A 212 -8.87 -14.90 2.43
CA LEU A 212 -8.26 -16.22 2.17
C LEU A 212 -8.99 -16.99 1.06
N ALA A 213 -10.31 -16.86 0.95
CA ALA A 213 -11.07 -17.49 -0.13
C ALA A 213 -10.65 -16.96 -1.51
N ALA A 214 -10.39 -15.66 -1.62
CA ALA A 214 -9.87 -15.06 -2.84
C ALA A 214 -8.45 -15.56 -3.15
N LEU A 215 -7.56 -15.56 -2.16
CA LEU A 215 -6.18 -16.03 -2.33
C LEU A 215 -6.13 -17.50 -2.79
N ALA A 216 -6.98 -18.36 -2.23
CA ALA A 216 -7.08 -19.77 -2.60
C ALA A 216 -7.62 -20.01 -4.01
N ALA A 217 -8.34 -19.05 -4.60
CA ALA A 217 -8.89 -19.15 -5.94
C ALA A 217 -7.90 -18.76 -7.05
N ALA A 218 -6.81 -18.06 -6.72
CA ALA A 218 -5.79 -17.71 -7.70
C ALA A 218 -4.96 -18.94 -8.10
N ARG A 219 -4.73 -19.09 -9.42
CA ARG A 219 -4.00 -20.24 -9.98
C ARG A 219 -2.56 -20.35 -9.51
N HIS A 220 -1.91 -19.20 -9.28
CA HIS A 220 -0.48 -19.09 -8.99
C HIS A 220 -0.24 -18.32 -7.69
N ALA A 221 -0.85 -18.77 -6.59
CA ALA A 221 -0.74 -18.13 -5.29
C ALA A 221 0.35 -18.72 -4.40
N GLU A 222 1.16 -17.87 -3.77
CA GLU A 222 2.00 -18.18 -2.61
C GLU A 222 1.48 -17.39 -1.40
N ILE A 223 1.20 -18.08 -0.30
CA ILE A 223 0.59 -17.46 0.89
C ILE A 223 1.53 -17.62 2.08
N HIS A 224 2.02 -16.50 2.60
CA HIS A 224 2.86 -16.43 3.79
C HIS A 224 2.03 -15.95 4.99
N GLN A 225 1.86 -16.81 5.98
CA GLN A 225 1.27 -16.39 7.25
C GLN A 225 2.37 -15.73 8.10
N ILE A 226 2.05 -14.58 8.70
CA ILE A 226 2.91 -13.88 9.65
C ILE A 226 2.31 -14.06 11.04
N PRO A 227 2.83 -14.99 11.85
CA PRO A 227 2.30 -15.23 13.19
C PRO A 227 2.32 -13.95 14.02
N ASP A 228 1.28 -13.77 14.82
CA ASP A 228 1.11 -12.65 15.75
C ASP A 228 1.08 -11.25 15.12
N ALA A 229 1.07 -11.13 13.80
CA ALA A 229 0.87 -9.85 13.13
C ALA A 229 -0.52 -9.29 13.44
N THR A 230 -0.60 -8.00 13.72
CA THR A 230 -1.86 -7.27 13.70
C THR A 230 -2.10 -6.72 12.30
N HIS A 231 -3.35 -6.35 11.97
CA HIS A 231 -3.67 -5.71 10.70
C HIS A 231 -2.80 -4.46 10.42
N CYS A 232 -2.42 -3.74 11.48
CA CYS A 232 -1.62 -2.52 11.42
C CYS A 232 -0.11 -2.77 11.27
N ASP A 233 0.37 -4.00 11.44
CA ASP A 233 1.79 -4.32 11.26
C ASP A 233 2.20 -4.28 9.77
N PHE A 234 1.24 -4.24 8.86
CA PHE A 234 1.45 -4.13 7.40
C PHE A 234 1.57 -2.69 6.89
N GLU A 235 1.31 -1.69 7.74
CA GLU A 235 1.47 -0.27 7.43
C GLU A 235 2.78 0.28 8.02
N ALA A 236 3.44 1.18 7.29
CA ALA A 236 4.64 1.87 7.74
C ALA A 236 4.70 3.29 7.17
N PRO A 237 4.53 4.34 8.01
CA PRO A 237 4.12 4.29 9.42
C PRO A 237 2.68 3.78 9.62
N THR A 238 2.40 3.25 10.80
CA THR A 238 1.03 3.04 11.31
C THR A 238 0.71 4.12 12.35
N ASP A 239 -0.57 4.46 12.50
CA ASP A 239 -1.02 5.44 13.49
C ASP A 239 -1.66 4.82 14.74
N TRP A 240 -1.81 5.65 15.77
CA TRP A 240 -2.44 5.27 17.03
C TRP A 240 -3.89 4.80 16.82
N LEU A 241 -4.58 5.33 15.81
CA LEU A 241 -5.97 5.00 15.51
C LEU A 241 -6.06 3.54 15.03
N CYS A 242 -5.16 3.11 14.15
CA CYS A 242 -5.04 1.70 13.75
C CYS A 242 -4.84 0.82 14.98
N ARG A 243 -3.83 1.17 15.78
CA ARG A 243 -3.39 0.36 16.92
C ARG A 243 -4.48 0.28 17.99
N ARG A 244 -5.32 1.30 18.11
CA ARG A 244 -6.45 1.27 19.04
C ARG A 244 -7.64 0.47 18.53
N VAL A 245 -7.89 0.47 17.23
CA VAL A 245 -9.04 -0.25 16.62
C VAL A 245 -8.71 -1.72 16.40
N CYS A 246 -7.52 -2.02 15.90
CA CYS A 246 -7.08 -3.36 15.53
C CYS A 246 -6.13 -4.01 16.54
N GLY A 247 -5.79 -3.27 17.60
CA GLY A 247 -4.86 -3.70 18.62
C GLY A 247 -3.40 -3.44 18.26
N GLU A 248 -2.57 -3.51 19.29
CA GLU A 248 -1.11 -3.50 19.21
C GLU A 248 -0.60 -4.67 20.06
N ARG A 249 0.44 -5.33 19.59
CA ARG A 249 1.09 -6.43 20.32
C ARG A 249 2.56 -6.12 20.54
N PRO A 250 3.15 -6.52 21.68
CA PRO A 250 4.60 -6.37 21.91
C PRO A 250 5.41 -6.87 20.70
N GLY A 251 6.42 -6.10 20.29
CA GLY A 251 7.23 -6.43 19.11
C GLY A 251 6.62 -6.03 17.76
N SER A 252 5.65 -5.12 17.73
CA SER A 252 5.05 -4.59 16.49
C SER A 252 6.09 -4.06 15.50
N ASP A 253 7.10 -3.32 15.98
CA ASP A 253 8.16 -2.80 15.10
C ASP A 253 8.96 -3.91 14.43
N ARG A 254 9.37 -4.94 15.17
CA ARG A 254 10.08 -6.08 14.60
C ARG A 254 9.23 -6.83 13.57
N ARG A 255 7.93 -7.04 13.84
CA ARG A 255 7.02 -7.68 12.90
C ARG A 255 6.81 -6.84 11.65
N ARG A 256 6.64 -5.53 11.80
CA ARG A 256 6.55 -4.59 10.68
C ARG A 256 7.79 -4.66 9.82
N GLU A 257 8.98 -4.60 10.40
CA GLU A 257 10.23 -4.76 9.65
C GLU A 257 10.32 -6.09 8.91
N GLN A 258 9.89 -7.20 9.54
CA GLN A 258 9.81 -8.50 8.88
C GLN A 258 8.81 -8.49 7.70
N ILE A 259 7.62 -7.89 7.89
CA ILE A 259 6.60 -7.78 6.86
C ILE A 259 7.12 -6.95 5.69
N LEU A 260 7.70 -5.78 5.95
CA LEU A 260 8.26 -4.91 4.92
C LEU A 260 9.39 -5.62 4.15
N ALA A 261 10.31 -6.29 4.84
CA ALA A 261 11.37 -7.06 4.19
C ALA A 261 10.83 -8.21 3.32
N THR A 262 9.82 -8.93 3.83
CA THR A 262 9.19 -10.05 3.11
C THR A 262 8.40 -9.55 1.88
N ALA A 263 7.66 -8.45 2.03
CA ALA A 263 6.92 -7.83 0.94
C ALA A 263 7.86 -7.28 -0.15
N THR A 264 8.95 -6.61 0.24
CA THR A 264 9.98 -6.16 -0.72
C THR A 264 10.59 -7.35 -1.47
N LYS A 265 10.92 -8.44 -0.77
CA LYS A 265 11.43 -9.65 -1.41
C LYS A 265 10.43 -10.27 -2.39
N ALA A 266 9.14 -10.28 -2.04
CA ALA A 266 8.07 -10.74 -2.92
C ALA A 266 8.02 -9.89 -4.21
N VAL A 267 8.05 -8.56 -4.08
CA VAL A 267 8.08 -7.65 -5.23
C VAL A 267 9.32 -7.86 -6.10
N VAL A 268 10.52 -7.98 -5.51
CA VAL A 268 11.76 -8.25 -6.26
C VAL A 268 11.69 -9.59 -6.99
N THR A 269 11.11 -10.61 -6.36
CA THR A 269 10.91 -11.92 -6.98
C THR A 269 10.02 -11.81 -8.22
N LEU A 270 8.89 -11.11 -8.10
CA LEU A 270 7.96 -10.87 -9.22
C LEU A 270 8.59 -10.00 -10.33
N ALA A 271 9.43 -9.02 -9.97
CA ALA A 271 10.12 -8.18 -10.94
C ALA A 271 11.14 -8.97 -11.79
N GLY A 272 11.65 -10.08 -11.27
CA GLY A 272 12.51 -11.02 -12.00
C GLY A 272 11.76 -11.92 -12.99
N HIS A 273 10.42 -11.89 -13.02
CA HIS A 273 9.60 -12.67 -13.93
C HIS A 273 9.18 -11.83 -15.15
N ASP A 274 9.19 -12.42 -16.33
CA ASP A 274 8.54 -11.85 -17.51
C ASP A 274 7.01 -11.83 -17.31
N GLY A 275 6.31 -11.04 -18.12
CA GLY A 275 4.84 -10.99 -18.14
C GLY A 275 4.17 -12.31 -18.58
N ASN A 276 4.84 -13.45 -18.47
CA ASN A 276 4.28 -14.79 -18.62
C ASN A 276 4.72 -15.73 -17.48
N GLY A 277 5.26 -15.18 -16.39
CA GLY A 277 5.68 -15.92 -15.20
C GLY A 277 6.99 -16.70 -15.32
N ARG A 278 7.73 -16.57 -16.43
CA ARG A 278 9.05 -17.18 -16.61
C ARG A 278 10.13 -16.23 -16.07
N ARG A 279 11.20 -16.76 -15.49
CA ARG A 279 12.34 -15.90 -15.10
C ARG A 279 12.90 -15.17 -16.33
N SER A 280 13.07 -13.86 -16.20
CA SER A 280 13.71 -13.06 -17.24
C SER A 280 15.16 -13.54 -17.44
N PRO A 281 15.64 -13.74 -18.68
CA PRO A 281 17.00 -14.24 -18.97
C PRO A 281 18.11 -13.41 -18.30
N ALA A 282 17.88 -12.12 -18.08
CA ALA A 282 18.81 -11.23 -17.39
C ALA A 282 18.98 -11.55 -15.89
N ALA A 283 17.96 -12.10 -15.22
CA ALA A 283 18.04 -12.48 -13.81
C ALA A 283 18.87 -13.76 -13.59
N SER A 284 18.96 -14.63 -14.62
CA SER A 284 19.77 -15.85 -14.56
C SER A 284 21.29 -15.58 -14.69
N GLU A 285 21.72 -14.52 -15.37
CA GLU A 285 23.14 -14.23 -15.56
C GLU A 285 23.79 -13.58 -14.33
N SER A 286 23.03 -12.78 -13.56
CA SER A 286 23.51 -12.16 -12.31
C SER A 286 23.86 -13.20 -11.23
N LEU A 287 23.10 -14.31 -11.16
CA LEU A 287 23.37 -15.40 -10.20
C LEU A 287 24.54 -16.31 -10.63
N ALA A 288 24.86 -16.37 -11.93
CA ALA A 288 25.96 -17.20 -12.44
C ALA A 288 27.34 -16.53 -12.29
N SER A 289 27.40 -15.19 -12.20
CA SER A 289 28.65 -14.43 -12.09
C SER A 289 29.30 -14.46 -10.69
N GLY A 290 28.57 -14.91 -9.66
CA GLY A 290 29.06 -14.99 -8.27
C GLY A 290 29.96 -16.19 -7.94
N ALA A 291 30.13 -17.14 -8.86
CA ALA A 291 30.99 -18.30 -8.67
C ALA A 291 32.28 -18.16 -9.49
N ARG A 292 33.24 -17.37 -8.98
CA ARG A 292 34.64 -17.51 -9.38
C ARG A 292 35.40 -18.27 -8.30
N PRO A 293 35.97 -19.45 -8.59
CA PRO A 293 36.88 -20.10 -7.67
C PRO A 293 38.23 -19.38 -7.71
N MET A 294 38.70 -18.93 -6.56
CA MET A 294 40.12 -18.93 -6.16
C MET A 294 40.20 -19.27 -4.68
#